data_AF-A0A2V6TWL6-F1
#
_entry.id   AF-A0A2V6TWL6-F1
#
_cell.length_a   1.000
_cell.length_b   1.000
_cell.length_c   1.000
_cell.angle_alpha   90.00
_cell.angle_beta   90.00
_cell.angle_gamma   90.00
#
_symmetry.space_group_name_H-M   'P 1'
#
loop_
_entity.id
_entity.type
_entity.pdbx_description
1 polymer ?
#
loop_
_entity_poly.entity_id
_entity_poly.type
_entity_poly.pdbx_seq_one_letter_code
_entity_poly.pdbx_strand_id
1 'polypeptide(L)'
;EQPRLNPLRLYLDSLRRFEPMAPDTLVLPSHGLPFRGLHERLGQLRDHHAARLNEALDALVEPRSAAELVPVLFRRELDSHQLSFAVGEALAHLRFLEDEGRAVRIVDADGVHRFRKA
;
A
#
# COMPACT_ATOMS: atom_id res chain seq x y z
N GLU A 1 -7.23 2.41 -18.76
CA GLU A 1 -7.36 3.22 -17.53
C GLU A 1 -6.06 3.11 -16.73
N GLN A 2 -5.62 4.19 -16.08
CA GLN A 2 -4.21 4.62 -15.98
C GLN A 2 -3.16 3.52 -15.61
N PRO A 3 -2.51 2.88 -16.60
CA PRO A 3 -1.57 1.76 -16.37
C PRO A 3 -0.23 2.18 -15.71
N ARG A 4 -0.07 3.47 -15.40
CA ARG A 4 1.16 4.08 -14.86
C ARG A 4 0.96 4.77 -13.51
N LEU A 5 -0.25 4.72 -12.92
CA LEU A 5 -0.45 5.33 -11.62
C LEU A 5 0.24 4.52 -10.53
N ASN A 6 0.94 5.23 -9.64
CA ASN A 6 1.47 4.70 -8.39
C ASN A 6 0.71 5.35 -7.22
N PRO A 7 -0.47 4.81 -6.88
CA PRO A 7 -1.34 5.43 -5.88
C PRO A 7 -0.70 5.48 -4.49
N LEU A 8 0.11 4.49 -4.11
CA LEU A 8 0.81 4.50 -2.82
C LEU A 8 1.87 5.60 -2.76
N ARG A 9 2.63 5.82 -3.84
CA ARG A 9 3.57 6.96 -3.93
C ARG A 9 2.82 8.27 -3.79
N LEU A 10 1.75 8.46 -4.55
CA LEU A 10 0.95 9.68 -4.50
C LEU A 10 0.36 9.93 -3.10
N TYR A 11 -0.10 8.87 -2.44
CA TYR A 11 -0.58 8.94 -1.07
C TYR A 11 0.52 9.37 -0.09
N LEU A 12 1.66 8.68 -0.07
CA LEU A 12 2.79 9.00 0.82
C LEU A 12 3.35 10.41 0.54
N ASP A 13 3.34 10.83 -0.73
CA ASP A 13 3.70 12.20 -1.12
C ASP A 13 2.69 13.23 -0.63
N SER A 14 1.40 12.90 -0.64
CA SER A 14 0.35 13.78 -0.11
C SER A 14 0.47 13.98 1.41
N LEU A 15 0.96 12.98 2.16
CA LEU A 15 1.18 13.10 3.61
C LEU A 15 2.16 14.22 3.97
N ARG A 16 3.12 14.52 3.08
CA ARG A 16 4.09 15.62 3.28
C ARG A 16 3.44 16.99 3.31
N ARG A 17 2.27 17.16 2.69
CA ARG A 17 1.54 18.44 2.68
C ARG A 17 1.07 18.87 4.07
N PHE A 18 0.99 17.93 5.00
CA PHE A 18 0.58 18.17 6.39
C PHE A 18 1.78 18.43 7.32
N GLU A 19 3.03 18.23 6.86
CA GLU A 19 4.24 18.44 7.67
C GLU A 19 4.42 19.88 8.18
N PRO A 20 4.08 20.94 7.41
CA PRO A 20 4.22 22.32 7.89
C PRO A 20 3.15 22.76 8.89
N MET A 21 2.13 21.95 9.16
CA MET A 21 1.05 22.32 10.10
C MET A 21 1.59 22.40 11.52
N ALA A 22 0.94 23.20 12.38
CA ALA A 22 1.37 23.35 13.77
C ALA A 22 1.24 22.02 14.55
N PRO A 23 2.16 21.72 15.49
CA PRO A 23 2.11 20.48 16.26
C PRO A 23 0.82 20.25 17.07
N ASP A 24 0.16 21.34 17.45
CA ASP A 24 -1.10 21.37 18.17
C ASP A 24 -2.34 21.51 17.26
N THR A 25 -2.21 21.21 15.97
CA THR A 25 -3.36 21.20 15.03
C THR A 25 -4.46 20.25 15.54
N LEU A 26 -5.72 20.72 15.51
CA LEU A 26 -6.89 19.86 15.76
C LEU A 26 -7.29 19.20 14.45
N VAL A 27 -7.18 17.88 14.37
CA VAL A 27 -7.58 17.11 13.18
C VAL A 27 -9.04 16.69 13.33
N LEU A 28 -9.85 16.98 12.32
CA LEU A 28 -11.25 16.58 12.21
C LEU A 28 -11.38 15.55 11.08
N PRO A 29 -11.16 14.24 11.36
CA PRO A 29 -11.15 13.22 10.32
C PRO A 29 -12.58 12.86 9.87
N SER A 30 -12.74 12.41 8.63
CA SER A 30 -14.04 11.90 8.13
C SER A 30 -14.52 10.65 8.86
N HIS A 31 -13.60 9.88 9.45
CA HIS A 31 -13.90 8.68 10.25
C HIS A 31 -13.11 8.70 11.55
N GLY A 32 -13.75 8.29 12.65
CA GLY A 32 -13.18 8.34 14.01
C GLY A 32 -13.53 9.64 14.74
N LEU A 33 -12.83 9.90 15.85
CA LEU A 33 -13.03 11.09 16.68
C LEU A 33 -12.00 12.19 16.34
N PRO A 34 -12.33 13.48 16.57
CA PRO A 34 -11.35 14.56 16.55
C PRO A 34 -10.13 14.27 17.44
N PHE A 35 -8.93 14.65 16.98
CA PHE A 35 -7.69 14.36 17.73
C PHE A 35 -6.59 15.41 17.53
N ARG A 36 -5.57 15.36 18.40
CA ARG A 36 -4.28 16.06 18.27
C ARG A 36 -3.15 15.05 18.13
N GLY A 37 -1.98 15.48 17.68
CA GLY A 37 -0.87 14.57 17.37
C GLY A 37 -0.80 14.22 15.88
N LEU A 38 -1.02 15.21 15.01
CA LEU A 38 -0.97 15.04 13.56
C LEU A 38 0.37 14.43 13.10
N HIS A 39 1.50 14.99 13.52
CA HIS A 39 2.81 14.50 13.07
C HIS A 39 3.10 13.06 13.50
N GLU A 40 2.71 12.68 14.71
CA GLU A 40 2.81 11.30 15.18
C GLU A 40 1.98 10.38 14.28
N ARG A 41 0.74 10.76 13.98
CA ARG A 41 -0.13 9.99 13.09
C ARG A 41 0.45 9.86 11.67
N LEU A 42 1.04 10.93 11.13
CA LEU A 42 1.73 10.88 9.83
C LEU A 42 2.92 9.90 9.88
N GLY A 43 3.68 9.88 10.97
CA GLY A 43 4.75 8.90 11.20
C GLY A 43 4.23 7.47 11.18
N GLN A 44 3.21 7.18 12.01
CA GLN A 44 2.57 5.86 12.07
C GLN A 44 2.07 5.37 10.70
N LEU A 45 1.49 6.26 9.88
CA LEU A 45 1.03 5.91 8.53
C LEU A 45 2.19 5.53 7.60
N ARG A 46 3.31 6.27 7.66
CA ARG A 46 4.51 5.94 6.87
C ARG A 46 5.11 4.60 7.32
N ASP A 47 5.26 4.41 8.63
CA ASP A 47 5.82 3.18 9.19
C ASP A 47 4.95 1.97 8.87
N HIS A 48 3.63 2.13 8.93
CA HIS A 48 2.68 1.11 8.52
C HIS A 48 2.90 0.67 7.06
N HIS A 49 2.96 1.61 6.12
CA HIS A 49 3.18 1.27 4.71
C HIS A 49 4.58 0.72 4.45
N ALA A 50 5.62 1.22 5.13
CA ALA A 50 6.96 0.66 5.04
C ALA A 50 6.99 -0.81 5.48
N ALA A 51 6.34 -1.14 6.59
CA ALA A 51 6.22 -2.52 7.07
C ALA A 51 5.46 -3.41 6.06
N ARG A 52 4.33 -2.92 5.52
CA ARG A 52 3.56 -3.65 4.49
C ARG A 52 4.34 -3.85 3.19
N LEU A 53 5.13 -2.88 2.76
CA LEU A 53 6.00 -3.00 1.59
C LEU A 53 7.08 -4.08 1.79
N ASN A 54 7.66 -4.15 2.99
CA ASN A 54 8.64 -5.19 3.32
C ASN A 54 7.99 -6.57 3.36
N GLU A 55 6.82 -6.72 4.00
CA GLU A 55 6.08 -7.98 4.00
C GLU A 55 5.68 -8.44 2.59
N ALA A 56 5.25 -7.50 1.74
CA ALA A 56 4.97 -7.78 0.34
C ALA A 56 6.23 -8.30 -0.37
N LEU A 57 7.35 -7.58 -0.25
CA LEU A 57 8.61 -7.93 -0.91
C LEU A 57 9.16 -9.28 -0.43
N ASP A 58 9.08 -9.55 0.87
CA ASP A 58 9.53 -10.81 1.47
C ASP A 58 8.68 -12.00 1.04
N ALA A 59 7.40 -11.78 0.70
CA ALA A 59 6.55 -12.82 0.13
C ALA A 59 6.84 -13.12 -1.36
N LEU A 60 7.57 -12.25 -2.08
CA LEU A 60 7.92 -12.44 -3.49
C LEU A 60 9.15 -13.34 -3.71
N VAL A 61 9.40 -14.31 -2.80
CA VAL A 61 10.42 -15.37 -2.98
C VAL A 61 10.13 -16.25 -4.21
N GLU A 62 8.86 -16.37 -4.56
CA GLU A 62 8.37 -16.93 -5.82
C GLU A 62 7.42 -15.91 -6.47
N PRO A 63 7.18 -15.98 -7.79
CA PRO A 63 6.27 -15.05 -8.44
C PRO A 63 4.85 -15.13 -7.90
N ARG A 64 4.28 -14.00 -7.47
CA ARG A 64 2.90 -13.91 -6.94
C ARG A 64 2.11 -12.79 -7.62
N SER A 65 0.83 -13.04 -7.85
CA SER A 65 -0.15 -12.02 -8.25
C SER A 65 -0.60 -11.18 -7.05
N ALA A 66 -1.28 -10.06 -7.31
CA ALA A 66 -1.88 -9.25 -6.26
C ALA A 66 -2.89 -10.04 -5.42
N ALA A 67 -3.68 -10.92 -6.03
CA ALA A 67 -4.65 -11.76 -5.34
C ALA A 67 -3.98 -12.77 -4.39
N GLU A 68 -2.88 -13.39 -4.82
CA GLU A 68 -2.09 -14.33 -3.99
C GLU A 68 -1.36 -13.62 -2.84
N LEU A 69 -1.16 -12.31 -2.93
CA LEU A 69 -0.55 -11.50 -1.89
C LEU A 69 -1.54 -11.02 -0.83
N VAL A 70 -2.84 -11.01 -1.12
CA VAL A 70 -3.88 -10.57 -0.17
C VAL A 70 -3.78 -11.29 1.19
N PRO A 71 -3.65 -12.62 1.28
CA PRO A 71 -3.57 -13.31 2.57
C PRO A 71 -2.33 -12.93 3.40
N VAL A 72 -1.26 -12.47 2.75
CA VAL A 72 -0.04 -12.01 3.43
C VAL A 72 -0.28 -10.66 4.10
N LEU A 73 -0.87 -9.73 3.35
CA LEU A 73 -1.09 -8.34 3.78
C LEU A 73 -2.30 -8.19 4.71
N PHE A 74 -3.33 -9.02 4.51
CA PHE A 74 -4.60 -8.99 5.22
C PHE A 74 -4.85 -10.34 5.92
N ARG A 75 -4.38 -10.44 7.17
CA ARG A 75 -4.47 -11.65 8.00
C ARG A 75 -5.83 -11.81 8.70
N ARG A 76 -6.92 -11.68 7.94
CA ARG A 76 -8.31 -11.83 8.43
C ARG A 76 -9.22 -12.35 7.33
N GLU A 77 -10.37 -12.89 7.71
CA GLU A 77 -11.44 -13.19 6.74
C GLU A 77 -11.96 -11.89 6.13
N LEU A 78 -12.11 -11.89 4.81
CA LEU A 78 -12.62 -10.76 4.03
C LEU A 78 -13.90 -11.20 3.31
N ASP A 79 -14.94 -10.37 3.40
CA ASP A 79 -16.10 -10.54 2.53
C ASP A 79 -15.77 -10.17 1.07
N SER A 80 -16.70 -10.44 0.15
CA SER A 80 -16.49 -10.21 -1.29
C SER A 80 -16.23 -8.74 -1.65
N HIS A 81 -16.82 -7.79 -0.92
CA HIS A 81 -16.61 -6.37 -1.14
C HIS A 81 -15.23 -5.93 -0.62
N GLN A 82 -14.86 -6.40 0.57
CA GLN A 82 -13.54 -6.15 1.17
C GLN A 82 -12.40 -6.76 0.35
N LEU A 83 -12.64 -7.89 -0.32
CA LEU A 83 -11.65 -8.53 -1.19
C LEU A 83 -11.23 -7.62 -2.34
N SER A 84 -12.18 -6.89 -2.94
CA SER A 84 -11.88 -5.95 -4.04
C SER A 84 -10.94 -4.83 -3.59
N PHE A 85 -11.17 -4.27 -2.40
CA PHE A 85 -10.27 -3.27 -1.81
C PHE A 85 -8.90 -3.86 -1.49
N ALA A 86 -8.85 -5.06 -0.91
CA ALA A 86 -7.60 -5.72 -0.55
C ALA A 86 -6.72 -6.01 -1.78
N VAL A 87 -7.32 -6.46 -2.89
CA VAL A 87 -6.60 -6.65 -4.16
C VAL A 87 -6.08 -5.33 -4.71
N GLY A 88 -6.89 -4.27 -4.65
CA GLY A 88 -6.47 -2.93 -5.07
C GLY A 88 -5.30 -2.39 -4.26
N GLU A 89 -5.33 -2.56 -2.94
CA GLU A 89 -4.22 -2.19 -2.05
C GLU A 89 -2.97 -3.04 -2.30
N ALA A 90 -3.11 -4.36 -2.48
CA ALA A 90 -1.98 -5.23 -2.81
C ALA A 90 -1.32 -4.81 -4.14
N LEU A 91 -2.13 -4.48 -5.16
CA LEU A 91 -1.63 -3.98 -6.43
C LEU A 91 -0.91 -2.63 -6.28
N ALA A 92 -1.40 -1.74 -5.41
CA ALA A 92 -0.74 -0.46 -5.11
C ALA A 92 0.65 -0.66 -4.50
N HIS A 93 0.80 -1.61 -3.58
CA HIS A 93 2.10 -1.96 -2.98
C HIS A 93 3.05 -2.59 -4.00
N LEU A 94 2.56 -3.53 -4.81
CA LEU A 94 3.34 -4.15 -5.89
C LEU A 94 3.82 -3.12 -6.91
N ARG A 95 2.94 -2.19 -7.30
CA ARG A 95 3.32 -1.10 -8.22
C ARG A 95 4.37 -0.18 -7.62
N PHE A 96 4.26 0.12 -6.32
CA PHE A 96 5.27 0.91 -5.62
C PHE A 96 6.64 0.22 -5.64
N LEU A 97 6.69 -1.08 -5.33
CA LEU A 97 7.93 -1.87 -5.39
C LEU A 97 8.50 -1.98 -6.81
N GLU A 98 7.65 -2.13 -7.82
CA GLU A 98 8.01 -2.13 -9.25
C GLU A 98 8.65 -0.81 -9.66
N ASP A 99 8.03 0.33 -9.33
CA ASP A 99 8.57 1.65 -9.63
C ASP A 99 9.89 1.94 -8.87
N GLU A 100 10.10 1.35 -7.68
CA GLU A 100 11.38 1.41 -6.95
C GLU A 100 12.45 0.42 -7.47
N GLY A 101 12.12 -0.38 -8.49
CA GLY A 101 13.02 -1.41 -9.02
C GLY A 101 13.29 -2.57 -8.06
N ARG A 102 12.46 -2.74 -7.03
CA ARG A 102 12.57 -3.80 -6.01
C ARG A 102 11.80 -5.06 -6.39
N ALA A 103 10.84 -4.93 -7.31
CA ALA A 103 10.08 -6.04 -7.86
C ALA A 103 10.01 -5.94 -9.38
N VAL A 104 9.91 -7.08 -10.06
CA VAL A 104 9.74 -7.18 -11.50
C VAL A 104 8.42 -7.88 -11.80
N ARG A 105 7.60 -7.24 -12.64
CA ARG A 105 6.37 -7.82 -13.17
C ARG A 105 6.68 -8.79 -14.32
N ILE A 106 6.04 -9.94 -14.28
CA ILE A 106 6.01 -10.94 -15.35
C ILE A 106 4.56 -11.21 -15.73
N VAL A 107 4.35 -11.62 -16.98
CA VAL A 107 3.04 -12.07 -17.46
C VAL A 107 3.18 -13.56 -17.70
N ASP A 108 2.43 -14.35 -16.93
CA ASP A 108 2.43 -15.80 -17.06
C ASP A 108 1.65 -16.25 -18.31
N ALA A 109 1.75 -17.54 -18.65
CA ALA A 109 1.10 -18.11 -19.83
C ALA A 109 -0.44 -18.04 -19.78
N ASP A 110 -1.02 -17.89 -18.60
CA ASP A 110 -2.44 -17.67 -18.34
C ASP A 110 -2.87 -16.20 -18.45
N GLY A 111 -1.94 -15.29 -18.76
CA GLY A 111 -2.18 -13.85 -18.87
C GLY A 111 -2.22 -13.12 -17.52
N VAL A 112 -1.91 -13.80 -16.41
CA VAL A 112 -1.91 -13.19 -15.08
C VAL A 112 -0.61 -12.42 -14.84
N HIS A 113 -0.74 -11.18 -14.36
CA HIS A 113 0.40 -10.42 -13.88
C HIS A 113 0.87 -10.96 -12.53
N ARG A 114 2.08 -11.51 -12.50
CA ARG A 114 2.79 -11.86 -11.27
C ARG A 114 4.01 -10.98 -11.08
N PHE A 115 4.47 -10.92 -9.85
CA PHE A 115 5.62 -10.12 -9.45
C PHE A 115 6.58 -11.02 -8.71
N ARG A 116 7.87 -10.85 -8.98
CA ARG A 116 8.95 -11.47 -8.21
C ARG A 116 9.87 -10.37 -7.68
N LYS A 117 10.61 -10.68 -6.61
CA LYS A 117 11.70 -9.81 -6.15
C LYS A 117 12.71 -9.62 -7.29
N ALA A 118 13.17 -8.37 -7.48
CA ALA A 118 14.13 -8.01 -8.54
C ALA A 118 15.51 -8.66 -8.32
#